data_AF-A0A817RJX6-F1
#
_entry.id   AF-A0A817RJX6-F1
#
_cell.length_a   1.000
_cell.length_b   1.000
_cell.length_c   1.000
_cell.angle_alpha   90.00
_cell.angle_beta   90.00
_cell.angle_gamma   90.00
#
_symmetry.space_group_name_H-M   'P 1'
#
loop_
_entity.id
_entity.type
_entity.pdbx_description
1 polymer ?
#
loop_
_entity_poly.entity_id
_entity_poly.type
_entity_poly.pdbx_seq_one_letter_code
_entity_poly.pdbx_strand_id
1 'polypeptide(L)'
;MLIGDFNFGDYDLKEQNILATYENEVHDLWKDIYHLDQNPGFTFDPSNNLCARITSDSQINRRLDRYLIHTLDNISYSIEYLLMIGIETIPIDPLNIDNNQRINQSDHYALQLIINFRTRSISHHSALAILPTINTWPLINSYREQYDPSLNRWPPHINLLWPFFDLTDCQDDQEDILLPLRLLLCQIESFSIEINEIDSFIENNISFMKLNQQSTKYVKQLHEQLKQLFPQCSKNNRNGYNPHMTIAQFENEQKLNQAKSSLSKLLKWKAIENHLNISQVLRCCIAQVVSLRYSIPISRKF
;
A
#
# COMPACT_ATOMS: atom_id res chain seq x y z
N MET A 1 -1.59 13.11 -11.49
CA MET A 1 -1.42 14.42 -12.16
C MET A 1 -1.83 15.51 -11.19
N LEU A 2 -0.98 16.50 -10.94
CA LEU A 2 -1.34 17.69 -10.16
C LEU A 2 -1.91 18.73 -11.13
N ILE A 3 -3.08 19.28 -10.81
CA ILE A 3 -3.75 20.33 -11.57
C ILE A 3 -3.94 21.53 -10.65
N GLY A 4 -3.64 22.73 -11.14
CA GLY A 4 -3.81 23.98 -10.39
C GLY A 4 -4.37 25.09 -11.28
N ASP A 5 -4.96 26.10 -10.62
CA ASP A 5 -5.68 27.24 -11.22
C ASP A 5 -7.02 26.84 -11.88
N PHE A 6 -8.07 26.87 -11.06
CA PHE A 6 -9.45 26.74 -11.52
C PHE A 6 -10.11 28.11 -11.44
N ASN A 7 -10.39 28.71 -12.59
CA ASN A 7 -11.16 29.97 -12.64
C ASN A 7 -12.65 29.79 -12.26
N PHE A 8 -13.02 28.64 -11.72
CA PHE A 8 -14.35 28.24 -11.28
C PHE A 8 -14.26 27.78 -9.82
N GLY A 9 -15.23 28.18 -9.00
CA GLY A 9 -15.32 27.77 -7.60
C GLY A 9 -16.22 26.55 -7.41
N ASP A 10 -16.11 25.90 -6.25
CA ASP A 10 -16.71 24.60 -5.87
C ASP A 10 -18.15 24.27 -6.33
N TYR A 11 -18.96 25.28 -6.59
CA TYR A 11 -20.37 25.15 -6.94
C TYR A 11 -20.66 25.46 -8.41
N ASP A 12 -19.64 25.72 -9.22
CA ASP A 12 -19.78 25.96 -10.64
C ASP A 12 -20.07 24.65 -11.37
N LEU A 13 -21.15 24.65 -12.17
CA LEU A 13 -21.58 23.46 -12.90
C LEU A 13 -20.53 22.94 -13.88
N LYS A 14 -19.73 23.83 -14.51
CA LYS A 14 -18.68 23.41 -15.44
C LYS A 14 -17.60 22.64 -14.71
N GLU A 15 -17.21 23.11 -13.53
CA GLU A 15 -16.24 22.43 -12.70
C GLU A 15 -16.76 21.05 -12.28
N GLN A 16 -17.97 20.98 -11.73
CA GLN A 16 -18.56 19.72 -11.29
C GLN A 16 -18.62 18.69 -12.42
N ASN A 17 -18.98 19.14 -13.63
CA ASN A 17 -18.97 18.29 -14.81
C ASN A 17 -17.56 17.79 -15.18
N ILE A 18 -16.54 18.65 -15.10
CA ILE A 18 -15.14 18.26 -15.36
C ILE A 18 -14.68 17.25 -14.31
N LEU A 19 -14.89 17.51 -13.02
CA LEU A 19 -14.47 16.61 -11.94
C LEU A 19 -15.19 15.25 -12.00
N ALA A 20 -16.47 15.24 -12.40
CA ALA A 20 -17.22 14.00 -12.61
C ALA A 20 -16.62 13.10 -13.70
N THR A 21 -15.89 13.64 -14.68
CA THR A 21 -15.20 12.83 -15.70
C THR A 21 -14.06 11.96 -15.14
N TYR A 22 -13.62 12.24 -13.91
CA TYR A 22 -12.55 11.50 -13.24
C TYR A 22 -13.06 10.54 -12.15
N GLU A 23 -14.36 10.22 -12.09
CA GLU A 23 -14.94 9.17 -11.22
C GLU A 23 -14.55 9.22 -9.72
N ASN A 24 -14.25 10.41 -9.18
CA ASN A 24 -13.72 10.66 -7.82
C ASN A 24 -12.24 10.27 -7.60
N GLU A 25 -11.47 10.05 -8.65
CA GLU A 25 -10.01 9.84 -8.59
C GLU A 25 -9.22 11.15 -8.45
N VAL A 26 -9.92 12.29 -8.34
CA VAL A 26 -9.35 13.63 -8.15
C VAL A 26 -9.71 14.17 -6.77
N HIS A 27 -8.70 14.54 -6.00
CA HIS A 27 -8.83 15.04 -4.64
C HIS A 27 -8.48 16.52 -4.56
N ASP A 28 -9.23 17.27 -3.75
CA ASP A 28 -8.93 18.68 -3.41
C ASP A 28 -8.05 18.72 -2.16
N LEU A 29 -6.77 19.05 -2.36
CA LEU A 29 -5.77 18.99 -1.31
C LEU A 29 -6.06 19.92 -0.14
N TRP A 30 -6.81 21.01 -0.34
CA TRP A 30 -7.18 21.89 0.76
C TRP A 30 -8.19 21.21 1.69
N LYS A 31 -9.17 20.48 1.14
CA LYS A 31 -10.15 19.71 1.93
C LYS A 31 -9.51 18.55 2.68
N ASP A 32 -8.44 17.99 2.14
CA ASP A 32 -7.72 16.88 2.76
C ASP A 32 -6.98 17.32 4.04
N ILE A 33 -6.56 18.59 4.12
CA ILE A 33 -5.77 19.13 5.25
C ILE A 33 -6.65 19.93 6.21
N TYR A 34 -7.63 20.66 5.69
CA TYR A 34 -8.38 21.66 6.43
C TYR A 34 -9.88 21.37 6.47
N HIS A 35 -10.47 21.51 7.65
CA HIS A 35 -11.93 21.57 7.79
C HIS A 35 -12.45 22.92 7.27
N LEU A 36 -13.30 22.87 6.24
CA LEU A 36 -13.79 24.07 5.55
C LEU A 36 -14.57 25.03 6.45
N ASP A 37 -15.22 24.54 7.52
CA ASP A 37 -15.94 25.40 8.47
C ASP A 37 -15.00 26.33 9.26
N GLN A 38 -13.74 25.91 9.43
CA GLN A 38 -12.72 26.68 10.15
C GLN A 38 -11.79 27.43 9.19
N ASN A 39 -11.41 26.77 8.11
CA ASN A 39 -10.48 27.28 7.10
C ASN A 39 -11.10 27.06 5.72
N PRO A 40 -12.06 27.93 5.33
CA PRO A 40 -12.83 27.76 4.11
C PRO A 40 -11.99 27.90 2.85
N GLY A 41 -10.74 28.37 2.93
CA GLY A 41 -9.79 28.38 1.82
C GLY A 41 -10.16 29.35 0.69
N PHE A 42 -10.96 30.39 0.96
CA PHE A 42 -11.36 31.38 -0.05
C PHE A 42 -10.15 32.15 -0.55
N THR A 43 -9.66 31.77 -1.73
CA THR A 43 -8.61 32.49 -2.45
C THR A 43 -9.16 33.78 -3.06
N PHE A 44 -10.46 33.84 -3.35
CA PHE A 44 -11.18 35.07 -3.64
C PHE A 44 -12.17 35.38 -2.52
N ASP A 45 -11.85 36.36 -1.69
CA ASP A 45 -12.64 36.70 -0.49
C ASP A 45 -12.95 38.21 -0.39
N PRO A 46 -13.96 38.72 -1.10
CA PRO A 46 -14.41 40.12 -1.00
C PRO A 46 -14.76 40.60 0.41
N SER A 47 -15.03 39.68 1.35
CA SER A 47 -15.31 40.03 2.75
C SER A 47 -14.06 40.53 3.46
N ASN A 48 -12.91 39.88 3.21
CA ASN A 48 -11.63 40.19 3.87
C ASN A 48 -10.57 40.83 2.96
N ASN A 49 -10.75 40.78 1.64
CA ASN A 49 -9.86 41.35 0.63
C ASN A 49 -10.50 42.62 0.02
N LEU A 50 -9.92 43.78 0.31
CA LEU A 50 -10.43 45.06 -0.19
C LEU A 50 -10.29 45.19 -1.71
N CYS A 51 -9.19 44.68 -2.29
CA CYS A 51 -8.98 44.70 -3.73
C CYS A 51 -10.10 43.91 -4.42
N ALA A 52 -10.36 42.68 -3.96
CA ALA A 52 -11.44 41.83 -4.44
C ALA A 52 -12.82 42.49 -4.30
N ARG A 53 -13.08 43.18 -3.18
CA ARG A 53 -14.35 43.87 -2.97
C ARG A 53 -14.61 44.98 -3.98
N ILE A 54 -13.56 45.72 -4.36
CA ILE A 54 -13.67 46.83 -5.30
C ILE A 54 -13.74 46.32 -6.75
N THR A 55 -13.04 45.24 -7.07
CA THR A 55 -12.98 44.68 -8.44
C THR A 55 -14.11 43.69 -8.75
N SER A 56 -14.89 43.24 -7.77
CA SER A 56 -15.94 42.24 -7.95
C SER A 56 -17.33 42.83 -8.18
N ASP A 57 -18.02 42.36 -9.23
CA ASP A 57 -19.45 42.62 -9.43
C ASP A 57 -20.35 41.80 -8.49
N SER A 58 -19.94 40.56 -8.18
CA SER A 58 -20.78 39.61 -7.41
C SER A 58 -20.52 39.66 -5.90
N GLN A 59 -19.30 40.03 -5.50
CA GLN A 59 -18.82 39.98 -4.11
C GLN A 59 -19.03 38.63 -3.39
N ILE A 60 -19.07 37.53 -4.15
CA ILE A 60 -19.22 36.18 -3.60
C ILE A 60 -17.84 35.58 -3.30
N ASN A 61 -17.65 35.11 -2.07
CA ASN A 61 -16.46 34.38 -1.65
C ASN A 61 -16.34 33.05 -2.40
N ARG A 62 -15.17 32.77 -2.97
CA ARG A 62 -14.93 31.60 -3.82
C ARG A 62 -13.53 31.03 -3.62
N ARG A 63 -13.41 29.72 -3.80
CA ARG A 63 -12.13 29.01 -3.93
C ARG A 63 -11.79 28.84 -5.41
N LEU A 64 -11.19 29.86 -5.99
CA LEU A 64 -10.81 29.85 -7.41
C LEU A 64 -9.48 29.08 -7.55
N ASP A 65 -8.41 29.60 -6.97
CA ASP A 65 -7.14 28.87 -6.91
C ASP A 65 -7.22 27.66 -5.97
N ARG A 66 -6.97 26.45 -6.50
CA ARG A 66 -6.91 25.19 -5.74
C ARG A 66 -5.87 24.27 -6.33
N TYR A 67 -5.35 23.37 -5.51
CA TYR A 67 -4.55 22.24 -5.97
C TYR A 67 -5.39 20.97 -5.94
N LEU A 68 -5.62 20.39 -7.11
CA LEU A 68 -6.27 19.11 -7.25
C LEU A 68 -5.26 18.04 -7.65
N ILE A 69 -5.32 16.88 -7.04
CA ILE A 69 -4.45 15.75 -7.38
C ILE A 69 -5.27 14.58 -7.90
N HIS A 70 -4.95 14.14 -9.10
CA HIS A 70 -5.37 12.83 -9.60
C HIS A 70 -4.32 11.80 -9.18
N THR A 71 -4.62 10.94 -8.23
CA THR A 71 -3.70 9.91 -7.75
C THR A 71 -3.54 8.82 -8.81
N LEU A 72 -2.29 8.40 -9.06
CA LEU A 72 -1.99 7.27 -9.94
C LEU A 72 -1.61 6.08 -9.05
N ASP A 73 -2.02 4.87 -9.40
CA ASP A 73 -1.82 3.63 -8.62
C ASP A 73 -0.42 3.42 -8.01
N ASN A 74 0.62 3.96 -8.65
CA ASN A 74 2.03 3.74 -8.30
C ASN A 74 2.72 4.99 -7.74
N ILE A 75 2.01 6.07 -7.47
CA ILE A 75 2.58 7.31 -6.94
C ILE A 75 1.87 7.64 -5.64
N SER A 76 2.60 7.61 -4.53
CA SER A 76 2.17 8.23 -3.30
C SER A 76 2.68 9.64 -3.18
N TYR A 77 2.00 10.43 -2.37
CA TYR A 77 2.42 11.77 -2.04
C TYR A 77 2.22 12.05 -0.56
N SER A 78 3.03 12.96 -0.03
CA SER A 78 2.80 13.58 1.27
C SER A 78 2.88 15.10 1.12
N ILE A 79 2.01 15.79 1.82
CA ILE A 79 1.95 17.26 1.81
C ILE A 79 2.77 17.76 2.98
N GLU A 80 3.85 18.47 2.70
CA GLU A 80 4.69 19.07 3.73
C GLU A 80 4.05 20.34 4.28
N TYR A 81 3.53 21.18 3.38
CA TYR A 81 2.65 22.27 3.74
C TYR A 81 1.82 22.74 2.55
N LEU A 82 0.65 23.30 2.85
CA LEU A 82 -0.23 23.99 1.91
C LEU A 82 -0.77 25.24 2.60
N LEU A 83 -0.37 26.43 2.15
CA LEU A 83 -0.70 27.69 2.81
C LEU A 83 -1.26 28.71 1.83
N MET A 84 -2.08 29.61 2.34
CA MET A 84 -2.51 30.80 1.62
C MET A 84 -1.49 31.92 1.86
N ILE A 85 -1.02 32.54 0.78
CA ILE A 85 -0.01 33.60 0.79
C ILE A 85 -0.53 34.86 0.09
N GLY A 86 0.14 35.99 0.28
CA GLY A 86 -0.32 37.28 -0.26
C GLY A 86 -1.51 37.87 0.51
N ILE A 87 -1.75 37.38 1.74
CA ILE A 87 -2.81 37.89 2.62
C ILE A 87 -2.49 39.26 3.23
N GLU A 88 -1.23 39.68 3.16
CA GLU A 88 -0.80 40.96 3.68
C GLU A 88 -1.39 42.13 2.89
N THR A 89 -1.65 43.21 3.60
CA THR A 89 -2.14 44.46 3.02
C THR A 89 -1.04 45.50 3.01
N ILE A 90 -1.10 46.42 2.07
CA ILE A 90 -0.22 47.60 1.98
C ILE A 90 -1.04 48.88 2.22
N PRO A 91 -0.44 49.96 2.78
CA PRO A 91 -1.13 51.25 2.89
C PRO A 91 -1.53 51.76 1.51
N ILE A 92 -2.74 52.31 1.38
CA ILE A 92 -3.20 52.94 0.12
C ILE A 92 -2.45 54.25 -0.13
N ASP A 93 -2.26 55.04 0.93
CA ASP A 93 -1.49 56.28 0.89
C ASP A 93 -0.36 56.19 1.94
N PRO A 94 0.86 55.79 1.53
CA PRO A 94 1.97 55.62 2.46
C PRO A 94 2.52 56.94 3.02
N LEU A 95 2.12 58.10 2.48
CA LEU A 95 2.58 59.42 2.93
C LEU A 95 1.64 60.06 3.95
N ASN A 96 0.41 59.57 4.06
CA ASN A 96 -0.59 60.07 4.98
C ASN A 96 -0.71 59.17 6.22
N ILE A 97 0.03 59.53 7.27
CA ILE A 97 0.15 58.74 8.51
C ILE A 97 -1.19 58.60 9.24
N ASP A 98 -2.13 59.51 9.02
CA ASP A 98 -3.48 59.46 9.63
C ASP A 98 -4.44 58.53 8.88
N ASN A 99 -4.07 58.07 7.67
CA ASN A 99 -4.89 57.18 6.87
C ASN A 99 -4.54 55.70 7.13
N ASN A 100 -5.34 55.04 7.97
CA ASN A 100 -5.19 53.61 8.26
C ASN A 100 -5.78 52.69 7.17
N GLN A 101 -6.18 53.22 6.00
CA GLN A 101 -6.70 52.38 4.92
C GLN A 101 -5.58 51.55 4.28
N ARG A 102 -5.83 50.24 4.19
CA ARG A 102 -4.91 49.27 3.61
C ARG A 102 -5.64 48.45 2.54
N ILE A 103 -4.91 48.04 1.52
CA ILE A 103 -5.42 47.24 0.40
C ILE A 103 -4.55 45.99 0.22
N ASN A 104 -5.16 44.89 -0.19
CA ASN A 104 -4.43 43.68 -0.59
C ASN A 104 -3.73 43.92 -1.93
N GLN A 105 -2.59 43.26 -2.15
CA GLN A 105 -1.82 43.44 -3.39
C GLN A 105 -2.51 42.87 -4.63
N SER A 106 -3.43 41.93 -4.45
CA SER A 106 -4.17 41.23 -5.49
C SER A 106 -5.61 41.01 -5.02
N ASP A 107 -6.55 40.86 -5.96
CA ASP A 107 -7.92 40.45 -5.68
C ASP A 107 -8.06 38.94 -5.39
N HIS A 108 -6.99 38.19 -5.62
CA HIS A 108 -6.86 36.79 -5.23
C HIS A 108 -5.67 36.59 -4.29
N TYR A 109 -5.86 35.79 -3.25
CA TYR A 109 -4.77 35.20 -2.48
C TYR A 109 -4.21 34.01 -3.25
N ALA A 110 -2.88 33.86 -3.23
CA ALA A 110 -2.23 32.71 -3.85
C ALA A 110 -2.15 31.53 -2.88
N LEU A 111 -2.00 30.33 -3.42
CA LEU A 111 -1.69 29.13 -2.64
C LEU A 111 -0.23 28.72 -2.86
N GLN A 112 0.42 28.29 -1.79
CA GLN A 112 1.75 27.71 -1.83
C GLN A 112 1.68 26.27 -1.35
N LEU A 113 2.08 25.33 -2.20
CA LEU A 113 2.12 23.90 -1.91
C LEU A 113 3.56 23.40 -1.96
N ILE A 114 4.02 22.74 -0.89
CA ILE A 114 5.13 21.79 -0.98
C ILE A 114 4.58 20.38 -0.79
N ILE A 115 4.77 19.59 -1.83
CA ILE A 115 4.31 18.21 -1.95
C ILE A 115 5.48 17.34 -2.40
N ASN A 116 5.62 16.21 -1.74
CA ASN A 116 6.64 15.22 -2.05
C ASN A 116 5.99 14.05 -2.78
N PHE A 117 6.44 13.76 -4.00
CA PHE A 117 6.00 12.58 -4.75
C PHE A 117 6.99 11.43 -4.58
N ARG A 118 6.47 10.22 -4.38
CA ARG A 118 7.28 9.00 -4.30
C ARG A 118 6.66 7.94 -5.20
N THR A 119 7.49 7.38 -6.08
CA THR A 119 7.10 6.21 -6.85
C THR A 119 7.16 4.99 -5.94
N ARG A 120 6.02 4.32 -5.75
CA ARG A 120 5.95 3.05 -5.05
C ARG A 120 6.36 1.95 -6.01
N SER A 121 7.56 1.39 -5.82
CA SER A 121 8.00 0.22 -6.58
C SER A 121 7.67 -1.07 -5.83
N ILE A 122 7.04 -2.00 -6.53
CA ILE A 122 7.03 -3.41 -6.12
C ILE A 122 8.38 -4.03 -6.49
N SER A 123 8.90 -4.90 -5.64
CA SER A 123 10.21 -5.51 -5.78
C SER A 123 10.10 -7.02 -5.74
N HIS A 124 10.76 -7.69 -6.68
CA HIS A 124 10.92 -9.16 -6.65
C HIS A 124 11.80 -9.64 -5.49
N HIS A 125 12.44 -8.71 -4.77
CA HIS A 125 13.19 -8.96 -3.54
C HIS A 125 12.34 -8.78 -2.27
N SER A 126 11.02 -8.60 -2.40
CA SER A 126 10.09 -8.46 -1.28
C SER A 126 8.86 -9.34 -1.50
N ALA A 127 8.35 -9.94 -0.43
CA ALA A 127 7.15 -10.76 -0.45
C ALA A 127 6.33 -10.56 0.83
N LEU A 128 5.01 -10.68 0.71
CA LEU A 128 4.17 -10.94 1.87
C LEU A 128 3.95 -12.46 1.93
N ALA A 129 4.29 -13.08 3.07
CA ALA A 129 4.30 -14.53 3.18
C ALA A 129 3.80 -15.02 4.56
N ILE A 130 3.45 -16.29 4.63
CA ILE A 130 3.26 -17.02 5.89
C ILE A 130 4.54 -17.79 6.18
N LEU A 131 5.09 -17.63 7.39
CA LEU A 131 6.19 -18.45 7.87
C LEU A 131 5.66 -19.56 8.79
N PRO A 132 6.20 -20.79 8.68
CA PRO A 132 5.89 -21.81 9.63
C PRO A 132 6.56 -21.52 10.98
N THR A 133 6.10 -22.18 12.04
CA THR A 133 6.67 -22.07 13.38
C THR A 133 8.16 -22.41 13.35
N ILE A 134 9.00 -21.63 14.02
CA ILE A 134 10.47 -21.77 13.89
C ILE A 134 10.98 -23.19 14.23
N ASN A 135 10.30 -23.87 15.15
CA ASN A 135 10.65 -25.24 15.55
C ASN A 135 10.45 -26.27 14.43
N THR A 136 9.63 -25.97 13.41
CA THR A 136 9.45 -26.85 12.25
C THR A 136 10.46 -26.58 11.14
N TRP A 137 11.28 -25.51 11.25
CA TRP A 137 12.23 -25.15 10.20
C TRP A 137 13.32 -26.20 9.99
N PRO A 138 13.94 -26.80 11.02
CA PRO A 138 14.93 -27.87 10.79
C PRO A 138 14.33 -29.03 9.99
N LEU A 139 13.08 -29.38 10.29
CA LEU A 139 12.36 -30.44 9.58
C LEU A 139 12.16 -30.08 8.11
N ILE A 140 11.71 -28.86 7.81
CA ILE A 140 11.48 -28.41 6.43
C ILE A 140 12.80 -28.19 5.68
N ASN A 141 13.80 -27.60 6.33
CA ASN A 141 15.11 -27.35 5.76
C ASN A 141 15.83 -28.64 5.40
N SER A 142 15.64 -29.74 6.13
CA SER A 142 16.20 -31.04 5.72
C SER A 142 15.70 -31.54 4.35
N TYR A 143 14.58 -31.03 3.83
CA TYR A 143 14.18 -31.25 2.43
C TYR A 143 14.87 -30.28 1.47
N ARG A 144 15.04 -29.02 1.91
CA ARG A 144 15.59 -27.91 1.14
C ARG A 144 17.10 -27.99 0.96
N GLU A 145 17.83 -28.52 1.94
CA GLU A 145 19.30 -28.57 1.99
C GLU A 145 19.92 -29.18 0.73
N GLN A 146 19.24 -30.15 0.15
CA GLN A 146 19.76 -30.87 -1.00
C GLN A 146 19.36 -30.22 -2.34
N TYR A 147 18.22 -29.53 -2.40
CA TYR A 147 17.57 -29.23 -3.68
C TYR A 147 17.01 -27.81 -3.82
N ASP A 148 17.02 -26.98 -2.78
CA ASP A 148 16.51 -25.61 -2.87
C ASP A 148 17.65 -24.59 -2.90
N PRO A 149 17.98 -23.99 -4.07
CA PRO A 149 19.00 -22.95 -4.16
C PRO A 149 18.64 -21.70 -3.33
N SER A 150 17.36 -21.53 -2.97
CA SER A 150 16.88 -20.41 -2.17
C SER A 150 16.98 -20.63 -0.67
N LEU A 151 17.51 -21.77 -0.20
CA LEU A 151 17.60 -22.09 1.23
C LEU A 151 18.25 -20.99 2.05
N ASN A 152 19.40 -20.47 1.60
CA ASN A 152 20.14 -19.43 2.31
C ASN A 152 19.52 -18.03 2.15
N ARG A 153 18.68 -17.84 1.13
CA ARG A 153 18.07 -16.55 0.81
C ARG A 153 16.75 -16.34 1.56
N TRP A 154 15.96 -17.40 1.69
CA TRP A 154 14.60 -17.33 2.20
C TRP A 154 14.36 -18.43 3.25
N PRO A 155 13.76 -18.10 4.40
CA PRO A 155 13.24 -19.13 5.29
C PRO A 155 12.13 -19.93 4.59
N PRO A 156 11.74 -21.12 5.10
CA PRO A 156 10.57 -21.81 4.61
C PRO A 156 9.33 -20.90 4.67
N HIS A 157 8.56 -20.80 3.60
CA HIS A 157 7.45 -19.84 3.52
C HIS A 157 6.37 -20.27 2.53
N ILE A 158 5.16 -19.71 2.71
CA ILE A 158 4.07 -19.74 1.72
C ILE A 158 3.85 -18.30 1.26
N ASN A 159 4.06 -18.02 -0.03
CA ASN A 159 3.84 -16.69 -0.57
C ASN A 159 2.35 -16.34 -0.58
N LEU A 160 1.99 -15.16 -0.09
CA LEU A 160 0.67 -14.55 -0.23
C LEU A 160 0.72 -13.56 -1.41
N LEU A 161 1.57 -12.54 -1.33
CA LEU A 161 1.78 -11.58 -2.42
C LEU A 161 3.26 -11.55 -2.81
N TRP A 162 3.53 -11.75 -4.09
CA TRP A 162 4.87 -11.57 -4.68
C TRP A 162 4.74 -11.15 -6.16
N PRO A 163 5.48 -10.12 -6.61
CA PRO A 163 6.32 -9.21 -5.81
C PRO A 163 5.50 -8.35 -4.81
N PHE A 164 6.16 -7.83 -3.78
CA PHE A 164 5.57 -6.94 -2.78
C PHE A 164 6.34 -5.61 -2.71
N PHE A 165 5.86 -4.62 -1.94
CA PHE A 165 6.50 -3.30 -1.83
C PHE A 165 7.94 -3.38 -1.34
N ASP A 166 8.79 -2.50 -1.87
CA ASP A 166 10.14 -2.27 -1.38
C ASP A 166 10.10 -1.31 -0.17
N LEU A 167 9.92 -1.85 1.04
CA LEU A 167 9.82 -1.01 2.24
C LEU A 167 11.17 -0.42 2.60
N THR A 168 11.20 0.88 2.85
CA THR A 168 12.37 1.67 3.27
C THR A 168 12.32 2.09 4.73
N ASP A 169 11.30 1.63 5.46
CA ASP A 169 11.04 1.94 6.87
C ASP A 169 10.73 3.43 7.10
N CYS A 170 10.16 4.09 6.08
CA CYS A 170 9.69 5.46 6.17
C CYS A 170 8.30 5.55 6.82
N GLN A 171 7.86 6.76 7.20
CA GLN A 171 6.54 6.99 7.79
C GLN A 171 5.40 6.51 6.87
N ASP A 172 5.51 6.80 5.58
CA ASP A 172 4.55 6.35 4.56
C ASP A 172 4.41 4.82 4.54
N ASP A 173 5.52 4.06 4.69
CA ASP A 173 5.44 2.58 4.76
C ASP A 173 4.62 2.12 5.98
N GLN A 174 4.76 2.83 7.11
CA GLN A 174 3.97 2.54 8.32
C GLN A 174 2.49 2.84 8.09
N GLU A 175 2.16 4.01 7.55
CA GLU A 175 0.80 4.51 7.43
C GLU A 175 0.02 3.86 6.28
N ASP A 176 0.68 3.63 5.14
CA ASP A 176 0.00 3.22 3.91
C ASP A 176 0.03 1.70 3.67
N ILE A 177 0.96 0.98 4.30
CA ILE A 177 1.14 -0.45 4.06
C ILE A 177 0.97 -1.23 5.35
N LEU A 178 1.77 -0.91 6.36
CA LEU A 178 1.81 -1.73 7.58
C LEU A 178 0.57 -1.53 8.46
N LEU A 179 0.06 -0.30 8.59
CA LEU A 179 -1.15 -0.03 9.37
C LEU A 179 -2.40 -0.67 8.74
N PRO A 180 -2.71 -0.49 7.44
CA PRO A 180 -3.84 -1.17 6.81
C PRO A 180 -3.71 -2.70 6.86
N LEU A 181 -2.50 -3.23 6.66
CA LEU A 181 -2.23 -4.66 6.80
C LEU A 181 -2.51 -5.14 8.23
N ARG A 182 -2.07 -4.41 9.26
CA ARG A 182 -2.36 -4.75 10.66
C ARG A 182 -3.86 -4.72 10.93
N LEU A 183 -4.57 -3.69 10.49
CA LEU A 183 -6.01 -3.56 10.67
C LEU A 183 -6.77 -4.73 10.04
N LEU A 184 -6.40 -5.13 8.81
CA LEU A 184 -6.96 -6.31 8.17
C LEU A 184 -6.66 -7.59 8.98
N LEU A 185 -5.40 -7.84 9.34
CA LEU A 185 -5.00 -9.06 10.05
C LEU A 185 -5.60 -9.17 11.46
N CYS A 186 -5.91 -8.05 12.12
CA CYS A 186 -6.60 -8.02 13.40
C CYS A 186 -8.05 -8.52 13.32
N GLN A 187 -8.69 -8.44 12.14
CA GLN A 187 -10.07 -8.89 11.92
C GLN A 187 -10.16 -10.39 11.61
N ILE A 188 -9.02 -11.05 11.38
CA ILE A 188 -8.97 -12.45 10.98
C ILE A 188 -8.77 -13.31 12.22
N GLU A 189 -9.54 -14.39 12.35
CA GLU A 189 -9.30 -15.38 13.39
C GLU A 189 -8.05 -16.21 13.07
N SER A 190 -7.21 -16.44 14.09
CA SER A 190 -6.07 -17.35 13.96
C SER A 190 -6.53 -18.76 13.54
N PHE A 191 -5.82 -19.37 12.60
CA PHE A 191 -6.10 -20.74 12.12
C PHE A 191 -4.83 -21.62 12.19
N SER A 192 -4.95 -22.91 11.94
CA SER A 192 -3.78 -23.80 11.80
C SER A 192 -3.61 -24.20 10.35
N ILE A 193 -2.35 -24.34 9.91
CA ILE A 193 -2.04 -24.86 8.57
C ILE A 193 -1.50 -26.27 8.73
N GLU A 194 -2.12 -27.19 8.00
CA GLU A 194 -1.71 -28.58 7.90
C GLU A 194 -1.17 -28.88 6.50
N ILE A 195 -0.01 -29.54 6.46
CA ILE A 195 0.65 -30.05 5.25
C ILE A 195 0.49 -31.57 5.25
N ASN A 196 -0.06 -32.13 4.18
CA ASN A 196 -0.33 -33.57 4.09
C ASN A 196 0.30 -34.25 2.86
N GLU A 197 0.79 -33.47 1.89
CA GLU A 197 1.29 -33.99 0.63
C GLU A 197 2.52 -33.19 0.15
N ILE A 198 3.42 -33.87 -0.56
CA ILE A 198 4.40 -33.24 -1.44
C ILE A 198 3.89 -33.44 -2.85
N ASP A 199 3.83 -32.35 -3.59
CA ASP A 199 3.39 -32.30 -4.98
C ASP A 199 4.43 -31.53 -5.80
N SER A 200 4.24 -31.43 -7.11
CA SER A 200 5.22 -30.79 -8.00
C SER A 200 4.56 -30.03 -9.13
N PHE A 201 5.15 -28.88 -9.48
CA PHE A 201 4.85 -28.19 -10.73
C PHE A 201 5.88 -28.62 -11.77
N ILE A 202 5.45 -29.48 -12.70
CA ILE A 202 6.31 -30.03 -13.76
C ILE A 202 6.84 -28.90 -14.65
N GLU A 203 5.97 -27.97 -15.04
CA GLU A 203 6.32 -26.83 -15.90
C GLU A 203 7.43 -25.93 -15.32
N ASN A 204 7.52 -25.86 -13.99
CA ASN A 204 8.50 -25.03 -13.28
C ASN A 204 9.66 -25.85 -12.70
N ASN A 205 9.67 -27.18 -12.87
CA ASN A 205 10.63 -28.09 -12.28
C ASN A 205 10.78 -27.93 -10.75
N ILE A 206 9.68 -27.71 -10.01
CA ILE A 206 9.73 -27.55 -8.55
C ILE A 206 8.90 -28.61 -7.82
N SER A 207 9.36 -28.99 -6.63
CA SER A 207 8.56 -29.75 -5.65
C SER A 207 8.23 -28.88 -4.45
N PHE A 208 7.02 -29.05 -3.94
CA PHE A 208 6.48 -28.22 -2.87
C PHE A 208 5.67 -29.05 -1.89
N MET A 209 5.61 -28.57 -0.65
CA MET A 209 4.66 -29.02 0.35
C MET A 209 3.30 -28.39 0.10
N LYS A 210 2.28 -29.24 0.01
CA LYS A 210 0.91 -28.87 -0.29
C LYS A 210 0.06 -28.88 0.98
N LEU A 211 -0.79 -27.87 1.08
CA LEU A 211 -1.71 -27.71 2.19
C LEU A 211 -2.90 -28.65 2.04
N ASN A 212 -3.47 -29.11 3.15
CA ASN A 212 -4.74 -29.81 3.12
C ASN A 212 -5.88 -28.89 2.63
N GLN A 213 -7.03 -29.46 2.25
CA GLN A 213 -8.12 -28.70 1.64
C GLN A 213 -8.64 -27.55 2.52
N GLN A 214 -8.72 -27.76 3.85
CA GLN A 214 -9.22 -26.73 4.77
C GLN A 214 -8.23 -25.56 4.89
N SER A 215 -6.95 -25.85 5.07
CA SER A 215 -5.89 -24.85 5.15
C SER A 215 -5.76 -24.06 3.83
N THR A 216 -5.88 -24.74 2.68
CA THR A 216 -5.93 -24.07 1.38
C THR A 216 -7.07 -23.05 1.28
N LYS A 217 -8.26 -23.36 1.81
CA LYS A 217 -9.39 -22.42 1.80
C LYS A 217 -9.09 -21.17 2.61
N TYR A 218 -8.58 -21.31 3.83
CA TYR A 218 -8.23 -20.17 4.68
C TYR A 218 -7.17 -19.27 4.06
N VAL A 219 -6.10 -19.87 3.53
CA VAL A 219 -5.01 -19.09 2.90
C VAL A 219 -5.49 -18.40 1.62
N LYS A 220 -6.37 -19.03 0.83
CA LYS A 220 -6.99 -18.38 -0.34
C LYS A 220 -7.91 -17.22 0.04
N GLN A 221 -8.68 -17.34 1.11
CA GLN A 221 -9.53 -16.24 1.59
C GLN A 221 -8.69 -15.04 2.04
N LEU A 222 -7.62 -15.29 2.80
CA LEU A 222 -6.66 -14.26 3.20
C LEU A 222 -6.01 -13.60 1.97
N HIS A 223 -5.60 -14.41 0.99
CA HIS A 223 -5.02 -13.92 -0.26
C HIS A 223 -5.94 -12.96 -1.02
N GLU A 224 -7.23 -13.28 -1.15
CA GLU A 224 -8.18 -12.39 -1.84
C GLU A 224 -8.38 -11.07 -1.09
N GLN A 225 -8.46 -11.08 0.24
CA GLN A 225 -8.52 -9.85 1.03
C GLN A 225 -7.25 -8.99 0.86
N LEU A 226 -6.07 -9.63 0.88
CA LEU A 226 -4.80 -8.95 0.66
C LEU A 226 -4.67 -8.40 -0.75
N LYS A 227 -5.21 -9.09 -1.75
CA LYS A 227 -5.25 -8.64 -3.14
C LYS A 227 -6.14 -7.41 -3.32
N GLN A 228 -7.27 -7.34 -2.60
CA GLN A 228 -8.11 -6.15 -2.58
C GLN A 228 -7.41 -4.97 -1.90
N LEU A 229 -6.68 -5.24 -0.82
CA LEU A 229 -5.92 -4.21 -0.09
C LEU A 229 -4.72 -3.71 -0.90
N PHE A 230 -4.04 -4.59 -1.65
CA PHE A 230 -2.83 -4.29 -2.42
C PHE A 230 -2.93 -4.78 -3.87
N PRO A 231 -3.81 -4.19 -4.70
CA PRO A 231 -4.05 -4.63 -6.08
C PRO A 231 -2.80 -4.58 -6.97
N GLN A 232 -1.90 -3.63 -6.72
CA GLN A 232 -0.63 -3.50 -7.43
C GLN A 232 0.31 -4.70 -7.25
N CYS A 233 0.18 -5.43 -6.14
CA CYS A 233 0.99 -6.60 -5.81
C CYS A 233 0.41 -7.91 -6.40
N SER A 234 -0.63 -7.85 -7.26
CA SER A 234 -1.33 -9.04 -7.77
C SER A 234 -1.57 -9.06 -9.30
N LYS A 235 -0.91 -8.17 -10.06
CA LYS A 235 -1.21 -7.94 -11.49
C LYS A 235 -1.04 -9.16 -12.42
N ASN A 236 -0.42 -10.27 -11.99
CA ASN A 236 -0.03 -11.39 -12.86
C ASN A 236 -0.66 -12.78 -12.55
N ASN A 237 -1.73 -12.87 -11.75
CA ASN A 237 -2.34 -14.16 -11.39
C ASN A 237 -3.25 -14.76 -12.49
N ARG A 238 -2.69 -15.16 -13.64
CA ARG A 238 -3.46 -15.78 -14.75
C ARG A 238 -4.01 -17.18 -14.44
N ASN A 239 -3.37 -17.95 -13.57
CA ASN A 239 -3.70 -19.37 -13.32
C ASN A 239 -4.34 -19.64 -11.95
N GLY A 240 -4.85 -18.59 -11.28
CA GLY A 240 -5.37 -18.69 -9.92
C GLY A 240 -4.26 -18.89 -8.88
N TYR A 241 -4.55 -18.49 -7.64
CA TYR A 241 -3.61 -18.64 -6.54
C TYR A 241 -3.60 -20.07 -6.02
N ASN A 242 -2.42 -20.70 -5.96
CA ASN A 242 -2.21 -22.02 -5.36
C ASN A 242 -1.25 -21.90 -4.18
N PRO A 243 -1.72 -21.90 -2.92
CA PRO A 243 -0.84 -21.77 -1.76
C PRO A 243 0.02 -23.03 -1.61
N HIS A 244 1.34 -22.85 -1.58
CA HIS A 244 2.31 -23.92 -1.45
C HIS A 244 3.60 -23.43 -0.78
N MET A 245 4.40 -24.36 -0.28
CA MET A 245 5.75 -24.08 0.23
C MET A 245 6.77 -24.85 -0.59
N THR A 246 7.56 -24.14 -1.40
CA THR A 246 8.60 -24.74 -2.22
C THR A 246 9.69 -25.36 -1.34
N ILE A 247 10.06 -26.60 -1.64
CA ILE A 247 11.09 -27.34 -0.91
C ILE A 247 12.25 -27.79 -1.79
N ALA A 248 12.10 -27.76 -3.12
CA ALA A 248 13.12 -28.15 -4.07
C ALA A 248 12.88 -27.50 -5.43
N GLN A 249 13.97 -27.15 -6.12
CA GLN A 249 13.96 -26.66 -7.50
C GLN A 249 14.99 -27.45 -8.31
N PHE A 250 14.59 -27.93 -9.47
CA PHE A 250 15.40 -28.80 -10.31
C PHE A 250 15.69 -28.12 -11.65
N GLU A 251 16.84 -28.46 -12.24
CA GLU A 251 17.21 -27.95 -13.56
C GLU A 251 16.29 -28.46 -14.68
N ASN A 252 15.74 -29.65 -14.52
CA ASN A 252 14.91 -30.30 -15.53
C ASN A 252 13.94 -31.34 -14.92
N GLU A 253 12.97 -31.74 -15.74
CA GLU A 253 11.92 -32.68 -15.35
C GLU A 253 12.46 -34.07 -14.96
N GLN A 254 13.54 -34.52 -15.60
CA GLN A 254 14.13 -35.83 -15.29
C GLN A 254 14.65 -35.89 -13.85
N LYS A 255 15.40 -34.87 -13.43
CA LYS A 255 15.89 -34.72 -12.04
C LYS A 255 14.73 -34.59 -11.05
N LEU A 256 13.70 -33.82 -11.40
CA LEU A 256 12.47 -33.72 -10.59
C LEU A 256 11.84 -35.10 -10.38
N ASN A 257 11.61 -35.86 -11.45
CA ASN A 257 10.93 -37.16 -11.40
C ASN A 257 11.76 -38.21 -10.62
N GLN A 258 13.09 -38.17 -10.71
CA GLN A 258 13.97 -39.02 -9.89
C GLN A 258 13.86 -38.69 -8.39
N ALA A 259 13.80 -37.39 -8.04
CA ALA A 259 13.75 -36.95 -6.66
C ALA A 259 12.36 -37.09 -6.01
N LYS A 260 11.27 -37.04 -6.79
CA LYS A 260 9.87 -37.14 -6.31
C LYS A 260 9.68 -38.32 -5.36
N SER A 261 10.03 -39.54 -5.79
CA SER A 261 9.84 -40.76 -4.99
C SER A 261 10.53 -40.70 -3.62
N SER A 262 11.74 -40.16 -3.57
CA SER A 262 12.50 -40.00 -2.33
C SER A 262 11.87 -38.96 -1.39
N LEU A 263 11.47 -37.81 -1.94
CA LEU A 263 10.83 -36.73 -1.19
C LEU A 263 9.48 -37.17 -0.60
N SER A 264 8.63 -37.84 -1.39
CA SER A 264 7.33 -38.35 -0.95
C SER A 264 7.46 -39.35 0.21
N LYS A 265 8.47 -40.22 0.15
CA LYS A 265 8.74 -41.22 1.20
C LYS A 265 9.17 -40.55 2.51
N LEU A 266 10.02 -39.53 2.42
CA LEU A 266 10.51 -38.77 3.58
C LEU A 266 9.35 -38.05 4.31
N LEU A 267 8.40 -37.47 3.56
CA LEU A 267 7.20 -36.83 4.14
C LEU A 267 6.30 -37.84 4.85
N LYS A 268 5.97 -38.97 4.22
CA LYS A 268 5.13 -39.99 4.86
C LYS A 268 5.72 -40.47 6.18
N TRP A 269 7.03 -40.72 6.21
CA TRP A 269 7.73 -41.10 7.43
C TRP A 269 7.64 -40.02 8.51
N LYS A 270 7.91 -38.75 8.16
CA LYS A 270 7.87 -37.61 9.10
C LYS A 270 6.47 -37.22 9.57
N ALA A 271 5.45 -37.36 8.72
CA ALA A 271 4.06 -37.07 9.07
C ALA A 271 3.48 -38.10 10.07
N ILE A 272 3.95 -39.36 10.02
CA ILE A 272 3.61 -40.39 11.00
C ILE A 272 4.23 -40.08 12.37
N GLU A 273 5.45 -39.49 12.39
CA GLU A 273 6.14 -39.14 13.63
C GLU A 273 5.74 -37.76 14.17
N ASN A 274 5.34 -36.83 13.31
CA ASN A 274 5.05 -35.44 13.67
C ASN A 274 3.87 -34.93 12.84
N HIS A 275 2.70 -34.74 13.45
CA HIS A 275 1.69 -33.85 12.87
C HIS A 275 2.32 -32.45 12.76
N LEU A 276 2.69 -32.04 11.54
CA LEU A 276 3.18 -30.70 11.21
C LEU A 276 2.02 -29.69 11.37
N ASN A 277 1.62 -29.46 12.61
CA ASN A 277 0.71 -28.39 12.99
C ASN A 277 1.52 -27.11 13.07
N ILE A 278 1.44 -26.30 12.02
CA ILE A 278 2.04 -24.98 12.00
C ILE A 278 1.13 -24.07 12.83
N SER A 279 1.50 -23.81 14.09
CA SER A 279 0.87 -22.81 14.93
C SER A 279 1.33 -21.42 14.47
N GLN A 280 0.35 -20.57 14.13
CA GLN A 280 0.59 -19.37 13.35
C GLN A 280 1.41 -18.32 14.08
N VAL A 281 2.42 -17.82 13.37
CA VAL A 281 2.68 -16.39 13.35
C VAL A 281 2.74 -16.01 11.87
N LEU A 282 1.75 -15.27 11.38
CA LEU A 282 1.91 -14.59 10.09
C LEU A 282 3.01 -13.55 10.21
N ARG A 283 3.92 -13.53 9.24
CA ARG A 283 5.09 -12.63 9.28
C ARG A 283 5.36 -12.08 7.89
N CYS A 284 5.35 -10.76 7.75
CA CYS A 284 5.70 -10.10 6.50
C CYS A 284 7.22 -10.17 6.28
N CYS A 285 7.65 -10.89 5.24
CA CYS A 285 9.05 -11.21 5.04
C CYS A 285 9.62 -10.47 3.85
N ILE A 286 10.40 -9.42 4.09
CA ILE A 286 11.06 -8.67 3.04
C ILE A 286 12.45 -9.28 2.82
N ALA A 287 12.69 -9.88 1.65
CA ALA A 287 13.88 -10.69 1.38
C ALA A 287 15.20 -9.94 1.28
N GLN A 288 15.17 -8.61 1.24
CA GLN A 288 16.26 -7.86 0.63
C GLN A 288 17.62 -8.14 1.28
N VAL A 289 17.64 -8.61 2.55
CA VAL A 289 18.84 -9.13 3.23
C VAL A 289 18.47 -10.19 4.28
N VAL A 290 17.97 -11.39 3.94
CA VAL A 290 17.66 -12.50 4.92
C VAL A 290 17.15 -11.99 6.29
N SER A 291 16.29 -10.97 6.27
CA SER A 291 15.95 -10.20 7.46
C SER A 291 14.45 -10.07 7.48
N LEU A 292 13.88 -10.67 8.51
CA LEU A 292 12.49 -10.49 8.81
C LEU A 292 12.28 -9.03 9.23
N ARG A 293 11.89 -8.16 8.29
CA ARG A 293 11.68 -6.74 8.61
C ARG A 293 10.47 -6.53 9.53
N TYR A 294 9.36 -7.26 9.30
CA TYR A 294 8.13 -7.06 10.08
C TYR A 294 7.43 -8.39 10.43
N SER A 295 7.10 -8.58 11.71
CA SER A 295 6.26 -9.68 12.18
C SER A 295 4.92 -9.12 12.62
N ILE A 296 3.83 -9.41 11.90
CA ILE A 296 2.49 -8.96 12.26
C ILE A 296 1.61 -10.19 12.56
N PRO A 297 1.36 -10.49 13.85
CA PRO A 297 0.52 -11.64 14.19
C PRO A 297 -0.91 -11.44 13.67
N ILE A 298 -1.53 -12.52 13.18
CA ILE A 298 -2.99 -12.59 13.17
C ILE A 298 -3.45 -12.66 14.63
N SER A 299 -4.56 -11.97 14.92
CA SER A 299 -5.16 -11.80 16.25
C SER A 299 -4.75 -12.84 17.32
N ARG A 300 -4.30 -12.34 18.47
CA ARG A 300 -4.45 -13.08 19.73
C ARG A 300 -5.81 -12.66 20.28
N LYS A 301 -6.76 -13.61 20.45
CA LYS A 301 -7.83 -13.37 21.41
C LYS A 301 -7.14 -13.09 22.75
N PHE A 302 -7.28 -11.88 23.27
CA PHE A 302 -6.97 -11.57 24.66
C PHE A 302 -7.94 -12.36 25.56
#